data_AF-A0A2G8S918-F1
#
_entry.id   AF-A0A2G8S918-F1
#
_cell.length_a   1.000
_cell.length_b   1.000
_cell.length_c   1.000
_cell.angle_alpha   90.00
_cell.angle_beta   90.00
_cell.angle_gamma   90.00
#
_symmetry.space_group_name_H-M   'P 1'
#
loop_
_entity.id
_entity.type
_entity.pdbx_description
1 polymer ?
#
loop_
_entity_poly.entity_id
_entity_poly.type
_entity_poly.pdbx_seq_one_letter_code
_entity_poly.pdbx_strand_id
1 'polypeptide(L)'
;MRTSAASSLVLSLGFLSGVVSHPCIWYVPYVPFLTSSLQRFHANKAIIIDLGIRDHFHFPKLHSLDHYITSIKLFGTTDNYDTQHTERLHIDFAKEAYRATTRKDEFPQMTLWLERREKVLRHGAYIQWHLSRFISGPSDRGDRRTAASTSSTSSSESSLVPLHAASPPLPCFPSVTQPQPVPTRMKLAKWPTVKALTFPAATQLYGAVFHVGGST
;
A
#
# COMPACT_ATOMS: atom_id res chain seq x y z
N MET A 1 -17.19 40.55 58.20
CA MET A 1 -15.86 41.00 58.67
C MET A 1 -15.03 39.74 58.87
N ARG A 2 -14.11 39.40 57.94
CA ARG A 2 -12.62 39.59 58.05
C ARG A 2 -12.07 38.88 59.32
N THR A 3 -11.13 37.94 59.31
CA THR A 3 -9.90 37.65 58.51
C THR A 3 -9.30 36.31 58.99
N SER A 4 -8.87 35.37 58.13
CA SER A 4 -7.52 35.14 57.54
C SER A 4 -6.46 34.46 58.43
N ALA A 5 -5.97 33.28 58.01
CA ALA A 5 -4.56 32.84 57.89
C ALA A 5 -4.50 31.28 57.92
N ALA A 6 -4.25 30.56 56.82
CA ALA A 6 -3.00 30.38 56.05
C ALA A 6 -2.11 29.22 56.55
N SER A 7 -2.09 28.10 55.79
CA SER A 7 -0.90 27.29 55.45
C SER A 7 -1.37 26.12 54.58
N SER A 8 -1.23 26.22 53.25
CA SER A 8 -0.05 25.84 52.48
C SER A 8 0.28 24.35 52.61
N LEU A 9 -0.11 23.57 51.59
CA LEU A 9 0.71 22.49 51.02
C LEU A 9 0.21 22.22 49.59
N VAL A 10 0.72 23.04 48.68
CA VAL A 10 0.83 22.72 47.26
C VAL A 10 2.05 21.81 47.12
N LEU A 11 1.87 20.63 46.50
CA LEU A 11 2.86 19.72 45.89
C LEU A 11 2.09 18.38 45.73
N SER A 12 2.01 17.68 44.61
CA SER A 12 2.73 17.72 43.36
C SER A 12 1.86 16.97 42.34
N LEU A 13 1.95 17.39 41.08
CA LEU A 13 1.50 16.62 39.94
C LEU A 13 2.07 15.20 39.98
N GLY A 14 1.23 14.23 39.64
CA GLY A 14 1.57 12.82 39.48
C GLY A 14 0.77 12.22 38.32
N PHE A 15 1.05 12.73 37.12
CA PHE A 15 1.21 11.94 35.91
C PHE A 15 0.22 10.76 35.71
N LEU A 16 -1.03 11.05 35.33
CA LEU A 16 -1.83 10.08 34.56
C LEU A 16 -1.57 10.31 33.06
N SER A 17 -0.34 10.01 32.64
CA SER A 17 -0.09 9.58 31.28
C SER A 17 -0.44 8.10 31.21
N GLY A 18 -1.46 7.72 30.44
CA GLY A 18 -1.81 6.31 30.34
C GLY A 18 -3.10 6.03 29.62
N VAL A 19 -2.99 6.00 28.28
CA VAL A 19 -3.89 5.30 27.37
C VAL A 19 -5.27 5.98 27.22
N VAL A 20 -5.35 6.90 26.26
CA VAL A 20 -6.58 7.05 25.48
C VAL A 20 -6.77 5.71 24.77
N SER A 21 -7.47 4.81 25.46
CA SER A 21 -7.91 3.53 24.92
C SER A 21 -8.92 3.90 23.83
N HIS A 22 -8.48 3.78 22.59
CA HIS A 22 -9.30 4.04 21.42
C HIS A 22 -10.66 3.34 21.57
N PRO A 23 -11.79 4.06 21.60
CA PRO A 23 -13.11 3.43 21.72
C PRO A 23 -13.56 2.73 20.43
N CYS A 24 -12.71 2.65 19.41
CA CYS A 24 -13.08 2.18 18.07
C CYS A 24 -13.28 0.67 17.97
N ILE A 25 -12.84 -0.15 18.94
CA ILE A 25 -13.07 -1.61 18.92
C ILE A 25 -14.43 -2.00 19.53
N TRP A 26 -15.01 -1.17 20.40
CA TRP A 26 -16.23 -1.51 21.13
C TRP A 26 -17.53 -1.00 20.50
N TYR A 27 -17.44 -0.09 19.52
CA TYR A 27 -18.63 0.48 18.87
C TYR A 27 -18.81 -0.08 17.45
N VAL A 28 -18.97 -1.40 17.35
CA VAL A 28 -19.62 -1.98 16.16
C VAL A 28 -21.12 -2.05 16.48
N PRO A 29 -21.94 -1.06 16.03
CA PRO A 29 -23.35 -0.96 16.42
C PRO A 29 -24.20 -2.17 15.98
N TYR A 30 -23.65 -3.03 15.13
CA TYR A 30 -24.33 -4.17 14.53
C TYR A 30 -24.18 -5.50 15.31
N VAL A 31 -23.15 -5.66 16.15
CA VAL A 31 -22.96 -6.87 16.97
C VAL A 31 -24.15 -7.19 17.89
N PRO A 32 -24.79 -6.21 18.58
CA PRO A 32 -25.99 -6.51 19.37
C PRO A 32 -27.15 -6.98 18.48
N PHE A 33 -27.30 -6.44 17.27
CA PHE A 33 -28.34 -6.88 16.32
C PHE A 33 -28.14 -8.33 15.88
N LEU A 34 -26.89 -8.72 15.57
CA LEU A 34 -26.55 -10.11 15.24
C LEU A 34 -26.89 -11.06 16.39
N THR A 35 -26.54 -10.67 17.62
CA THR A 35 -26.80 -11.46 18.82
C THR A 35 -28.30 -11.68 19.03
N SER A 36 -29.09 -10.60 18.98
CA SER A 36 -30.55 -10.66 19.13
C SER A 36 -31.23 -11.49 18.03
N SER A 37 -30.74 -11.37 16.79
CA SER A 37 -31.28 -12.12 15.66
C SER A 37 -31.02 -13.63 15.81
N LEU A 38 -29.81 -14.02 16.23
CA LEU A 38 -29.44 -15.41 16.46
C LEU A 38 -30.21 -16.02 17.64
N GLN A 39 -30.38 -15.26 18.73
CA GLN A 39 -31.23 -15.66 19.86
C GLN A 39 -32.67 -15.87 19.43
N ARG A 40 -33.24 -14.95 18.65
CA ARG A 40 -34.60 -15.08 18.11
C ARG A 40 -34.72 -16.30 17.21
N PHE A 41 -33.73 -16.59 16.38
CA PHE A 41 -33.72 -17.81 15.58
C PHE A 41 -33.76 -19.06 16.48
N HIS A 42 -32.91 -19.13 17.51
CA HIS A 42 -32.88 -20.28 18.41
C HIS A 42 -34.15 -20.45 19.25
N ALA A 43 -34.83 -19.36 19.61
CA ALA A 43 -36.11 -19.42 20.31
C ALA A 43 -37.24 -19.98 19.42
N ASN A 44 -37.20 -19.71 18.11
CA ASN A 44 -38.29 -20.07 17.18
C ASN A 44 -38.01 -21.32 16.35
N LYS A 45 -36.77 -21.81 16.27
CA LYS A 45 -36.41 -22.96 15.40
C LYS A 45 -37.15 -24.25 15.72
N ALA A 46 -37.63 -24.43 16.95
CA ALA A 46 -38.38 -25.62 17.37
C ALA A 46 -39.66 -25.80 16.55
N ILE A 47 -40.34 -24.71 16.19
CA ILE A 47 -41.56 -24.73 15.36
C ILE A 47 -41.32 -25.40 14.00
N ILE A 48 -40.12 -25.24 13.43
CA ILE A 48 -39.77 -25.85 12.14
C ILE A 48 -39.64 -27.38 12.27
N ILE A 49 -39.22 -27.86 13.45
CA ILE A 49 -39.17 -29.29 13.77
C ILE A 49 -40.57 -29.81 14.03
N ASP A 50 -41.38 -29.09 14.81
CA ASP A 50 -42.76 -29.48 15.17
C ASP A 50 -43.67 -29.58 13.93
N LEU A 51 -43.46 -28.72 12.93
CA LEU A 51 -44.17 -28.76 11.65
C LEU A 51 -43.68 -29.88 10.72
N GLY A 52 -42.65 -30.65 11.10
CA GLY A 52 -42.11 -31.75 10.31
C GLY A 52 -41.35 -31.31 9.05
N ILE A 53 -40.93 -30.03 8.97
CA ILE A 53 -40.17 -29.51 7.81
C ILE A 53 -38.71 -30.03 7.85
N ARG A 54 -38.16 -30.23 9.05
CA ARG A 54 -36.78 -30.68 9.27
C ARG A 54 -36.67 -31.47 10.56
N ASP A 55 -35.88 -32.54 10.56
CA ASP A 55 -35.65 -33.36 11.77
C ASP A 55 -34.74 -32.66 12.80
N HIS A 56 -33.71 -31.93 12.36
CA HIS A 56 -32.74 -31.30 13.25
C HIS A 56 -31.98 -30.12 12.61
N PHE A 57 -31.31 -29.32 13.43
CA PHE A 57 -30.49 -28.16 13.03
C PHE A 57 -28.97 -28.35 13.16
N HIS A 58 -28.48 -29.60 13.15
CA HIS A 58 -27.05 -29.92 13.25
C HIS A 58 -26.27 -29.63 11.95
N PHE A 59 -26.32 -28.40 11.46
CA PHE A 59 -25.57 -27.96 10.29
C PHE A 59 -24.29 -27.25 10.73
N PRO A 60 -23.10 -27.69 10.29
CA PRO A 60 -21.84 -27.02 10.62
C PRO A 60 -21.87 -25.52 10.27
N LYS A 61 -22.53 -25.16 9.16
CA LYS A 61 -22.71 -23.76 8.73
C LYS A 61 -23.53 -22.93 9.72
N LEU A 62 -24.55 -23.54 10.34
CA LEU A 62 -25.38 -22.85 11.32
C LEU A 62 -24.67 -22.70 12.66
N HIS A 63 -23.96 -23.73 13.10
CA HIS A 63 -23.10 -23.65 14.28
C HIS A 63 -21.98 -22.60 14.13
N SER A 64 -21.48 -22.39 12.91
CA SER A 64 -20.47 -21.35 12.64
C SER A 64 -20.97 -19.94 13.00
N LEU A 65 -22.28 -19.69 12.95
CA LEU A 65 -22.86 -18.38 13.32
C LEU A 65 -22.64 -18.04 14.80
N ASP A 66 -22.58 -19.04 15.68
CA ASP A 66 -22.28 -18.86 17.11
C ASP A 66 -20.89 -18.22 17.30
N HIS A 67 -19.96 -18.56 16.41
CA HIS A 67 -18.58 -18.09 16.44
C HIS A 67 -18.38 -16.74 15.75
N TYR A 68 -19.30 -16.28 14.90
CA TYR A 68 -19.16 -15.01 14.17
C TYR A 68 -19.11 -13.81 15.09
N ILE A 69 -19.93 -13.80 16.14
CA ILE A 69 -19.93 -12.72 17.14
C ILE A 69 -18.56 -12.61 17.81
N THR A 70 -18.00 -13.74 18.23
CA THR A 70 -16.66 -13.80 18.86
C THR A 70 -15.58 -13.40 17.86
N SER A 71 -15.67 -13.88 16.62
CA SER A 71 -14.72 -13.57 15.55
C SER A 71 -14.72 -12.08 15.20
N ILE A 72 -15.89 -11.44 15.14
CA ILE A 72 -16.01 -10.00 14.87
C ILE A 72 -15.40 -9.19 16.01
N LYS A 73 -15.64 -9.59 17.27
CA LYS A 73 -15.07 -8.91 18.44
C LYS A 73 -13.54 -9.02 18.49
N LEU A 74 -12.99 -10.17 18.09
CA LEU A 74 -11.56 -10.43 18.20
C LEU A 74 -10.77 -9.94 16.98
N PHE A 75 -11.34 -10.05 15.79
CA PHE A 75 -10.64 -9.82 14.52
C PHE A 75 -11.20 -8.66 13.71
N GLY A 76 -12.29 -8.02 14.14
CA GLY A 76 -12.90 -6.88 13.47
C GLY A 76 -13.88 -7.29 12.37
N THR A 77 -13.66 -6.78 11.15
CA THR A 77 -14.57 -6.99 10.01
C THR A 77 -14.45 -8.41 9.43
N THR A 78 -15.54 -8.92 8.87
CA THR A 78 -15.56 -10.25 8.22
C THR A 78 -15.16 -10.21 6.74
N ASP A 79 -14.68 -9.07 6.24
CA ASP A 79 -14.37 -8.83 4.83
C ASP A 79 -13.21 -9.69 4.30
N ASN A 80 -12.35 -10.19 5.19
CA ASN A 80 -11.21 -11.03 4.83
C ASN A 80 -11.41 -12.55 5.02
N TYR A 81 -12.62 -13.02 5.33
CA TYR A 81 -12.88 -14.46 5.57
C TYR A 81 -13.41 -15.22 4.36
N ASP A 82 -13.67 -14.53 3.24
CA ASP A 82 -14.12 -15.18 2.03
C ASP A 82 -12.94 -15.70 1.19
N THR A 83 -13.09 -16.91 0.68
CA THR A 83 -12.20 -17.52 -0.32
C THR A 83 -12.23 -16.81 -1.68
N GLN A 84 -13.18 -15.89 -1.93
CA GLN A 84 -13.23 -15.11 -3.17
C GLN A 84 -11.89 -14.44 -3.51
N HIS A 85 -11.19 -13.89 -2.51
CA HIS A 85 -9.91 -13.23 -2.75
C HIS A 85 -8.83 -14.23 -3.18
N THR A 86 -8.70 -15.34 -2.46
CA THR A 86 -7.70 -16.37 -2.76
C THR A 86 -8.00 -17.12 -4.05
N GLU A 87 -9.27 -17.36 -4.39
CA GLU A 87 -9.65 -17.96 -5.69
C GLU A 87 -9.34 -17.02 -6.86
N ARG A 88 -9.55 -15.70 -6.71
CA ARG A 88 -9.13 -14.71 -7.72
C ARG A 88 -7.60 -14.74 -7.91
N LEU A 89 -6.84 -14.74 -6.81
CA LEU A 89 -5.38 -14.87 -6.87
C LEU A 89 -4.95 -16.19 -7.52
N HIS A 90 -5.67 -17.28 -7.27
CA HIS A 90 -5.37 -18.58 -7.85
C HIS A 90 -5.58 -18.63 -9.37
N ILE A 91 -6.54 -17.84 -9.91
CA ILE A 91 -6.68 -17.65 -11.36
C ILE A 91 -5.42 -16.98 -11.93
N ASP A 92 -5.01 -15.85 -11.37
CA ASP A 92 -3.90 -15.05 -11.91
C ASP A 92 -2.53 -15.71 -11.71
N PHE A 93 -2.33 -16.39 -10.58
CA PHE A 93 -1.01 -16.91 -10.22
C PHE A 93 -0.80 -18.37 -10.56
N ALA A 94 -1.85 -19.20 -10.56
CA ALA A 94 -1.72 -20.61 -10.90
C ALA A 94 -2.27 -20.90 -12.29
N LYS A 95 -3.55 -20.56 -12.56
CA LYS A 95 -4.17 -20.93 -13.84
C LYS A 95 -3.49 -20.23 -15.02
N GLU A 96 -3.25 -18.93 -14.94
CA GLU A 96 -2.57 -18.19 -16.01
C GLU A 96 -1.10 -18.60 -16.16
N ALA A 97 -0.38 -18.83 -15.06
CA ALA A 97 1.00 -19.33 -15.11
C ALA A 97 1.08 -20.72 -15.77
N TYR A 98 0.15 -21.62 -15.43
CA TYR A 98 0.08 -22.96 -16.02
C TYR A 98 -0.30 -22.93 -17.50
N ARG A 99 -1.19 -22.00 -17.91
CA ARG A 99 -1.56 -21.81 -19.32
C ARG A 99 -0.42 -21.21 -20.15
N ALA A 100 0.41 -20.36 -19.55
CA ALA A 100 1.53 -19.70 -20.21
C ALA A 100 2.81 -20.55 -20.29
N THR A 101 2.87 -21.68 -19.59
CA THR A 101 4.06 -22.53 -19.51
C THR A 101 3.88 -23.84 -20.25
N THR A 102 4.98 -24.54 -20.51
CA THR A 102 4.90 -25.90 -21.02
C THR A 102 4.59 -26.81 -19.84
N ARG A 103 3.51 -27.59 -19.91
CA ARG A 103 2.96 -28.45 -18.83
C ARG A 103 3.83 -29.68 -18.50
N LYS A 104 5.14 -29.52 -18.56
CA LYS A 104 6.14 -30.53 -18.26
C LYS A 104 7.11 -29.91 -17.27
N ASP A 105 7.26 -30.48 -16.08
CA ASP A 105 8.02 -29.85 -14.99
C ASP A 105 7.52 -28.43 -14.73
N GLU A 106 6.23 -28.32 -14.43
CA GLU A 106 5.47 -27.07 -14.40
C GLU A 106 5.85 -26.14 -13.26
N PHE A 107 6.18 -26.66 -12.07
CA PHE A 107 6.43 -25.83 -10.89
C PHE A 107 7.57 -24.81 -11.10
N PRO A 108 8.79 -25.20 -11.54
CA PRO A 108 9.86 -24.24 -11.83
C PRO A 108 9.47 -23.21 -12.89
N GLN A 109 8.70 -23.63 -13.91
CA GLN A 109 8.29 -22.74 -14.99
C GLN A 109 7.25 -21.73 -14.51
N MET A 110 6.27 -22.15 -13.72
CA MET A 110 5.25 -21.29 -13.14
C MET A 110 5.88 -20.27 -12.18
N THR A 111 6.82 -20.69 -11.32
CA THR A 111 7.57 -19.78 -10.45
C THR A 111 8.36 -18.75 -11.25
N LEU A 112 9.08 -19.20 -12.28
CA LEU A 112 9.89 -18.31 -13.12
C LEU A 112 9.02 -17.36 -13.96
N TRP A 113 7.82 -17.79 -14.37
CA TRP A 113 6.82 -16.93 -14.99
C TRP A 113 6.33 -15.84 -14.03
N LEU A 114 6.02 -16.20 -12.78
CA LEU A 114 5.59 -15.26 -11.74
C LEU A 114 6.68 -14.21 -11.45
N GLU A 115 7.93 -14.64 -11.26
CA GLU A 115 9.05 -13.72 -11.04
C GLU A 115 9.22 -12.71 -12.18
N ARG A 116 9.08 -13.17 -13.43
CA ARG A 116 9.18 -12.29 -14.61
C ARG A 116 8.05 -11.27 -14.60
N ARG A 117 6.81 -11.70 -14.32
CA ARG A 117 5.65 -10.82 -14.25
C ARG A 117 5.80 -9.77 -13.16
N GLU A 118 6.27 -10.18 -11.97
CA GLU A 118 6.55 -9.26 -10.86
C GLU A 118 7.62 -8.21 -11.23
N LYS A 119 8.71 -8.63 -11.88
CA LYS A 119 9.77 -7.72 -12.36
C LYS A 119 9.22 -6.69 -13.37
N VAL A 120 8.38 -7.12 -14.30
CA VAL A 120 7.73 -6.22 -15.28
C VAL A 120 6.79 -5.24 -14.60
N LEU A 121 5.94 -5.70 -13.68
CA LEU A 121 5.02 -4.84 -12.92
C LEU A 121 5.77 -3.80 -12.09
N ARG A 122 6.81 -4.23 -11.36
CA ARG A 122 7.69 -3.33 -10.58
C ARG A 122 8.36 -2.29 -11.47
N HIS A 123 8.85 -2.70 -12.64
CA HIS A 123 9.48 -1.77 -13.57
C HIS A 123 8.49 -0.76 -14.16
N GLY A 124 7.27 -1.20 -14.50
CA GLY A 124 6.19 -0.31 -14.93
C GLY A 124 5.83 0.74 -13.89
N ALA A 125 5.70 0.34 -12.62
CA ALA A 125 5.47 1.26 -11.51
C ALA A 125 6.61 2.28 -11.35
N TYR A 126 7.87 1.85 -11.50
CA TYR A 126 9.03 2.74 -11.47
C TYR A 126 8.99 3.79 -12.60
N ILE A 127 8.68 3.37 -13.84
CA ILE A 127 8.55 4.29 -14.97
C ILE A 127 7.44 5.31 -14.70
N GLN A 128 6.28 4.85 -14.22
CA GLN A 128 5.14 5.72 -13.92
C GLN A 128 5.47 6.75 -12.85
N TRP A 129 6.13 6.32 -11.76
CA TRP A 129 6.60 7.22 -10.70
C TRP A 129 7.62 8.25 -11.21
N HIS A 130 8.51 7.83 -12.11
CA HIS A 130 9.47 8.74 -12.73
C HIS A 130 8.74 9.78 -13.57
N LEU A 131 7.85 9.37 -14.47
CA LEU A 131 7.11 10.27 -15.35
C LEU A 131 6.22 11.26 -14.58
N SER A 132 5.54 10.83 -13.51
CA SER A 132 4.71 11.74 -12.70
C SER A 132 5.56 12.85 -12.06
N ARG A 133 6.79 12.55 -11.66
CA ARG A 133 7.72 13.54 -11.10
C ARG A 133 8.24 14.55 -12.14
N PHE A 134 8.32 14.17 -13.42
CA PHE A 134 8.65 15.10 -14.51
C PHE A 134 7.47 16.01 -14.87
N ILE A 135 6.24 15.52 -14.79
CA ILE A 135 5.04 16.32 -15.09
C ILE A 135 4.72 17.29 -13.94
N SER A 136 5.13 16.98 -12.71
CA SER A 136 4.83 17.79 -11.51
C SER A 136 5.92 18.80 -11.07
N GLY A 137 6.81 19.30 -11.94
CA GLY A 137 7.66 20.42 -11.53
C GLY A 137 8.29 21.25 -12.66
N PRO A 138 8.67 22.52 -12.41
CA PRO A 138 8.07 23.55 -11.57
C PRO A 138 7.31 24.57 -12.44
N SER A 139 5.99 24.70 -12.27
CA SER A 139 5.31 25.90 -12.77
C SER A 139 5.61 27.05 -11.83
N ASP A 140 6.38 28.00 -12.36
CA ASP A 140 6.47 29.41 -11.99
C ASP A 140 7.44 29.81 -10.85
N ARG A 141 8.70 30.05 -11.24
CA ARG A 141 9.51 31.13 -10.66
C ARG A 141 9.59 32.30 -11.64
N GLY A 142 8.59 33.16 -11.60
CA GLY A 142 8.77 34.61 -11.58
C GLY A 142 8.37 35.32 -12.86
N ASP A 143 7.34 36.16 -12.75
CA ASP A 143 7.56 37.56 -13.09
C ASP A 143 6.82 38.55 -12.16
N ARG A 144 7.42 39.73 -12.05
CA ARG A 144 7.31 40.69 -10.95
C ARG A 144 6.37 41.86 -11.29
N ARG A 145 5.40 42.14 -10.39
CA ARG A 145 4.73 43.43 -10.06
C ARG A 145 3.91 44.17 -11.15
N THR A 146 2.59 44.36 -10.91
CA THR A 146 1.95 45.70 -10.79
C THR A 146 0.62 45.66 -9.99
N ALA A 147 0.58 46.49 -8.94
CA ALA A 147 -0.51 47.17 -8.21
C ALA A 147 -1.98 46.65 -8.11
N ALA A 148 -2.40 46.50 -6.83
CA ALA A 148 -3.60 47.08 -6.16
C ALA A 148 -5.04 46.62 -6.52
N SER A 149 -5.73 45.99 -5.56
CA SER A 149 -6.78 46.61 -4.71
C SER A 149 -7.72 45.59 -4.03
N THR A 150 -7.70 45.59 -2.69
CA THR A 150 -8.85 45.71 -1.76
C THR A 150 -10.00 44.66 -1.72
N SER A 151 -9.89 43.76 -0.72
CA SER A 151 -10.89 43.21 0.23
C SER A 151 -12.30 42.75 -0.19
N SER A 152 -12.68 41.50 0.16
CA SER A 152 -13.64 41.18 1.25
C SER A 152 -13.96 39.68 1.41
N THR A 153 -13.73 39.18 2.64
CA THR A 153 -14.56 38.33 3.53
C THR A 153 -15.43 37.18 2.98
N SER A 154 -15.12 35.91 3.35
CA SER A 154 -15.88 35.07 4.32
C SER A 154 -15.47 33.58 4.30
N SER A 155 -15.29 33.02 5.51
CA SER A 155 -15.57 31.65 6.00
C SER A 155 -15.34 30.45 5.04
N SER A 156 -14.53 29.44 5.37
CA SER A 156 -14.91 28.35 6.29
C SER A 156 -13.81 27.27 6.38
N GLU A 157 -13.81 26.55 7.51
CA GLU A 157 -13.37 25.15 7.69
C GLU A 157 -11.90 24.76 7.85
N SER A 158 -11.63 24.40 9.13
CA SER A 158 -11.10 23.11 9.60
C SER A 158 -9.63 22.78 9.35
N SER A 159 -8.86 22.98 10.42
CA SER A 159 -7.49 22.55 10.63
C SER A 159 -7.36 21.03 10.68
N LEU A 160 -6.64 20.46 9.72
CA LEU A 160 -6.01 19.14 9.87
C LEU A 160 -4.50 19.30 9.98
N VAL A 161 -3.96 18.72 11.05
CA VAL A 161 -2.56 18.74 11.45
C VAL A 161 -1.75 17.79 10.55
N PRO A 162 -0.63 18.21 9.95
CA PRO A 162 0.28 17.29 9.25
C PRO A 162 1.22 16.60 10.25
N LEU A 163 1.03 15.30 10.49
CA LEU A 163 2.02 14.47 11.17
C LEU A 163 3.16 14.13 10.21
N HIS A 164 4.33 14.69 10.52
CA HIS A 164 5.63 14.30 10.00
C HIS A 164 5.88 12.80 10.20
N ALA A 165 5.99 12.05 9.11
CA ALA A 165 6.80 10.85 9.06
C ALA A 165 8.09 11.19 8.31
N ALA A 166 9.11 11.59 9.07
CA ALA A 166 10.45 11.82 8.57
C ALA A 166 11.00 10.50 7.98
N SER A 167 11.14 10.44 6.66
CA SER A 167 11.94 9.41 6.01
C SER A 167 13.43 9.77 6.18
N PRO A 168 14.32 8.79 6.41
CA PRO A 168 15.73 9.05 6.70
C PRO A 168 16.44 9.72 5.50
N PRO A 169 17.48 10.54 5.74
CA PRO A 169 18.21 11.18 4.66
C PRO A 169 19.02 10.13 3.89
N LEU A 170 18.80 10.08 2.57
CA LEU A 170 19.65 9.31 1.67
C LEU A 170 21.08 9.90 1.65
N PRO A 171 22.12 9.08 1.44
CA PRO A 171 23.51 9.54 1.43
C PRO A 171 23.76 10.54 0.30
N CYS A 172 24.43 11.64 0.66
CA CYS A 172 24.91 12.67 -0.26
C CYS A 172 26.09 12.10 -1.07
N PHE A 173 25.94 11.93 -2.37
CA PHE A 173 27.04 11.57 -3.26
C PHE A 173 27.75 12.84 -3.74
N PRO A 174 29.10 12.88 -3.71
CA PRO A 174 29.85 14.03 -4.21
C PRO A 174 29.59 14.22 -5.71
N SER A 175 29.40 15.48 -6.08
CA SER A 175 29.19 15.95 -7.45
C SER A 175 30.41 15.59 -8.30
N VAL A 176 30.31 14.52 -9.09
CA VAL A 176 31.24 14.26 -10.19
C VAL A 176 30.66 14.92 -11.43
N THR A 177 31.32 15.99 -11.88
CA THR A 177 31.07 16.65 -13.17
C THR A 177 31.06 15.60 -14.28
N GLN A 178 29.89 15.26 -14.80
CA GLN A 178 29.78 14.35 -15.95
C GLN A 178 30.06 15.11 -17.25
N PRO A 179 30.95 14.61 -18.14
CA PRO A 179 31.02 15.07 -19.52
C PRO A 179 29.73 14.69 -20.26
N GLN A 180 29.25 15.60 -21.10
CA GLN A 180 27.99 15.48 -21.85
C GLN A 180 27.94 14.18 -22.69
N PRO A 181 26.79 13.47 -22.73
CA PRO A 181 26.67 12.24 -23.51
C PRO A 181 26.49 12.59 -24.99
N VAL A 182 27.55 12.42 -25.78
CA VAL A 182 27.46 12.40 -27.24
C VAL A 182 26.88 11.05 -27.70
N PRO A 183 25.83 11.02 -28.54
CA PRO A 183 25.22 9.78 -28.97
C PRO A 183 26.10 9.10 -30.03
N THR A 184 26.76 7.99 -29.67
CA THR A 184 27.44 7.12 -30.64
C THR A 184 26.70 5.79 -30.74
N ARG A 185 26.03 5.57 -31.87
CA ARG A 185 25.21 4.38 -32.14
C ARG A 185 26.10 3.16 -32.39
N MET A 186 26.23 2.26 -31.42
CA MET A 186 26.83 0.93 -31.63
C MET A 186 25.76 -0.10 -32.06
N LYS A 187 26.03 -0.86 -33.12
CA LYS A 187 25.27 -2.06 -33.48
C LYS A 187 25.97 -3.29 -32.92
N LEU A 188 25.33 -3.97 -31.96
CA LEU A 188 25.80 -5.24 -31.40
C LEU A 188 25.16 -6.43 -32.14
N ALA A 189 25.85 -7.58 -32.12
CA ALA A 189 25.31 -8.84 -32.63
C ALA A 189 24.05 -9.25 -31.83
N LYS A 190 23.17 -10.04 -32.45
CA LYS A 190 21.84 -10.42 -31.91
C LYS A 190 21.89 -11.05 -30.50
N TRP A 191 23.03 -11.61 -30.08
CA TRP A 191 23.26 -12.23 -28.77
C TRP A 191 24.69 -12.01 -28.25
N PRO A 192 25.01 -10.86 -27.63
CA PRO A 192 26.36 -10.61 -27.14
C PRO A 192 26.61 -11.33 -25.80
N THR A 193 27.76 -12.02 -25.70
CA THR A 193 28.20 -12.73 -24.48
C THR A 193 28.44 -11.78 -23.30
N VAL A 194 28.71 -10.50 -23.57
CA VAL A 194 28.91 -9.46 -22.55
C VAL A 194 27.84 -8.39 -22.71
N LYS A 195 27.05 -8.18 -21.64
CA LYS A 195 25.86 -7.30 -21.66
C LYS A 195 26.18 -5.81 -21.70
N ALA A 196 27.39 -5.41 -21.31
CA ALA A 196 27.87 -4.03 -21.42
C ALA A 196 29.40 -4.02 -21.45
N LEU A 197 29.98 -3.30 -22.42
CA LEU A 197 31.41 -3.01 -22.50
C LEU A 197 31.60 -1.50 -22.48
N THR A 198 32.58 -1.02 -21.71
CA THR A 198 32.98 0.39 -21.74
C THR A 198 33.78 0.67 -23.01
N PHE A 199 33.69 1.89 -23.54
CA PHE A 199 34.40 2.28 -24.77
C PHE A 199 35.92 1.95 -24.74
N PRO A 200 36.66 2.22 -23.64
CA PRO A 200 38.08 1.88 -23.57
C PRO A 200 38.35 0.38 -23.65
N ALA A 201 37.49 -0.44 -23.03
CA ALA A 201 37.63 -1.90 -23.02
C ALA A 201 37.38 -2.50 -24.42
N ALA A 202 36.51 -1.90 -25.22
CA ALA A 202 36.24 -2.34 -26.59
C ALA A 202 37.42 -2.09 -27.54
N THR A 203 38.11 -0.95 -27.41
CA THR A 203 39.32 -0.64 -28.20
C THR A 203 40.46 -1.60 -27.86
N GLN A 204 40.70 -1.87 -26.57
CA GLN A 204 41.84 -2.64 -26.12
C GLN A 204 41.71 -4.15 -26.38
N LEU A 205 40.53 -4.73 -26.20
CA LEU A 205 40.33 -6.17 -26.33
C LEU A 205 39.99 -6.61 -27.76
N TYR A 206 39.36 -5.72 -28.54
CA TYR A 206 38.81 -6.09 -29.85
C TYR A 206 39.31 -5.20 -31.00
N GLY A 207 40.24 -4.26 -30.73
CA GLY A 207 40.82 -3.40 -31.77
C GLY A 207 39.82 -2.43 -32.40
N ALA A 208 38.73 -2.09 -31.70
CA ALA A 208 37.69 -1.22 -32.25
C ALA A 208 38.17 0.23 -32.40
N VAL A 209 38.06 0.78 -33.62
CA VAL A 209 38.40 2.17 -33.96
C VAL A 209 37.11 2.99 -34.04
N PHE A 210 37.05 4.10 -33.30
CA PHE A 210 35.90 5.00 -33.31
C PHE A 210 36.27 6.31 -34.02
N HIS A 211 35.40 6.77 -34.94
CA HIS A 211 35.53 8.08 -35.59
C HIS A 211 34.71 9.11 -34.83
N VAL A 212 35.35 10.17 -34.36
CA VAL A 212 34.68 11.32 -33.76
C VAL A 212 34.15 12.17 -34.91
N GLY A 213 32.84 12.14 -35.15
CA GLY A 213 32.20 12.97 -36.17
C GLY A 213 32.32 14.44 -35.78
N GLY A 214 33.20 15.18 -36.45
CA GLY A 214 33.27 16.63 -36.35
C GLY A 214 32.08 17.26 -37.08
N SER A 215 31.38 18.16 -36.39
CA SER A 215 30.34 19.03 -36.95
C SER A 215 30.92 19.88 -38.08
N THR A 216 30.38 19.75 -39.29
CA THR A 216 30.33 20.82 -40.30
C THR A 216 28.90 21.29 -40.40
#